data_AF-A0A838RYZ2-F1
#
_entry.id   AF-A0A838RYZ2-F1
#
_cell.length_a   1.000
_cell.length_b   1.000
_cell.length_c   1.000
_cell.angle_alpha   90.00
_cell.angle_beta   90.00
_cell.angle_gamma   90.00
#
_symmetry.space_group_name_H-M   'P 1'
#
loop_
_entity.id
_entity.type
_entity.pdbx_description
1 polymer ?
#
loop_
_entity_poly.entity_id
_entity_poly.type
_entity_poly.pdbx_seq_one_letter_code
_entity_poly.pdbx_strand_id
1 'polypeptide(L)' 'MTANSQSPTAPLRTIPIAVADIAPDFTLEDQNKNKVTLADALSKSPVVLVFYRGYW' A
#
# COMPACT_ATOMS: atom_id res chain seq x y z
N MET A 1 10.35 -7.19 25.33
CA MET A 1 9.43 -6.29 24.62
C MET A 1 9.61 -6.53 23.11
N THR A 2 8.93 -7.56 22.60
CA THR A 2 9.03 -8.04 21.21
C THR A 2 8.01 -7.32 20.34
N ALA A 3 8.46 -6.44 19.44
CA ALA A 3 7.61 -5.82 18.43
C ALA A 3 7.45 -6.79 17.25
N ASN A 4 6.33 -7.53 17.21
CA ASN A 4 5.94 -8.27 16.02
C ASN A 4 5.54 -7.28 14.93
N SER A 5 6.47 -7.00 14.02
CA SER A 5 6.21 -6.27 12.78
C SER A 5 5.74 -7.25 11.70
N GLN A 6 4.55 -7.82 11.85
CA GLN A 6 3.91 -8.49 10.72
C GLN A 6 3.19 -7.41 9.91
N SER A 7 3.78 -7.05 8.76
CA SER A 7 3.05 -6.37 7.69
C SER A 7 1.81 -7.20 7.38
N PRO A 8 0.62 -6.60 7.23
CA PRO A 8 -0.57 -7.36 6.89
C PRO A 8 -0.32 -8.06 5.56
N THR A 9 -0.20 -9.38 5.61
CA THR A 9 -0.03 -10.24 4.45
C THR A 9 -1.35 -10.24 3.68
N ALA A 10 -1.58 -9.22 2.85
CA ALA A 10 -2.60 -9.31 1.83
C ALA A 10 -2.28 -10.57 0.99
N PRO A 11 -3.26 -11.46 0.74
CA PRO A 11 -3.00 -12.67 -0.02
C PRO A 11 -2.41 -12.30 -1.38
N LEU A 12 -1.35 -12.99 -1.78
CA LEU A 12 -0.73 -12.81 -3.10
C LEU A 12 -1.81 -13.03 -4.16
N ARG A 13 -2.27 -11.93 -4.76
CA ARG A 13 -3.22 -11.97 -5.87
C ARG A 13 -2.46 -12.37 -7.13
N THR A 14 -2.88 -13.46 -7.74
CA THR A 14 -2.43 -13.89 -9.08
C THR A 14 -3.31 -13.35 -10.20
N ILE A 15 -4.38 -12.61 -9.86
CA ILE A 15 -5.34 -12.05 -10.80
C ILE A 15 -5.02 -10.55 -10.99
N PRO A 16 -4.95 -10.04 -12.24
CA PRO A 16 -4.79 -8.62 -12.51
C PRO A 16 -5.92 -7.76 -11.90
N ILE A 17 -5.60 -6.53 -11.50
CA ILE A 17 -6.60 -5.54 -11.06
C ILE A 17 -7.34 -4.99 -12.28
N ALA A 18 -8.67 -4.95 -12.21
CA ALA A 18 -9.54 -4.38 -13.25
C ALA A 18 -10.15 -3.03 -12.81
N VAL A 19 -10.77 -2.31 -13.76
CA VAL A 19 -11.57 -1.12 -13.44
C VAL A 19 -12.76 -1.53 -12.56
N ALA A 20 -13.08 -0.68 -11.59
CA ALA A 20 -14.10 -0.89 -10.55
C ALA A 20 -13.74 -1.91 -9.46
N ASP A 21 -12.58 -2.58 -9.54
CA ASP A 21 -12.07 -3.34 -8.40
C ASP A 21 -11.70 -2.39 -7.25
N ILE A 22 -11.98 -2.84 -6.03
CA ILE A 22 -11.42 -2.21 -4.83
C ILE A 22 -9.92 -2.46 -4.84
N ALA A 23 -9.14 -1.37 -4.78
CA ALA A 23 -7.68 -1.43 -4.69
C ALA A 23 -7.27 -2.20 -3.42
N PRO A 24 -6.37 -3.20 -3.50
CA PRO A 24 -5.86 -3.89 -2.33
C PRO A 24 -5.17 -2.90 -1.38
N ASP A 25 -5.45 -3.02 -0.09
CA ASP A 25 -4.80 -2.18 0.90
C ASP A 25 -3.34 -2.62 1.12
N PHE A 26 -2.49 -1.66 1.42
CA PHE A 26 -1.08 -1.89 1.72
C PHE A 26 -0.52 -0.74 2.56
N THR A 27 0.58 -1.03 3.26
CA THR A 27 1.33 -0.04 4.05
C THR A 27 2.76 0.02 3.54
N LEU A 28 3.24 1.22 3.24
CA LEU A 28 4.63 1.51 2.87
C LEU A 28 5.25 2.51 3.85
N GLU A 29 6.57 2.67 3.78
CA GLU A 29 7.27 3.76 4.45
C GLU A 29 7.44 4.95 3.51
N ASP A 30 7.21 6.16 4.01
CA ASP A 30 7.58 7.39 3.32
C ASP A 30 9.09 7.67 3.46
N GLN A 31 9.56 8.76 2.85
CA GLN A 31 10.96 9.21 2.89
C GLN A 31 11.48 9.52 4.31
N ASN A 32 10.58 9.73 5.28
CA ASN A 32 10.90 10.01 6.67
C ASN A 32 10.72 8.77 7.57
N LYS A 33 10.49 7.59 6.98
CA LYS A 33 10.16 6.32 7.67
C LYS A 33 8.82 6.32 8.39
N ASN A 34 7.93 7.25 8.08
CA ASN A 34 6.56 7.18 8.57
C ASN A 34 5.80 6.10 7.81
N LYS A 35 4.96 5.35 8.52
CA LYS A 35 4.07 4.38 7.88
C LYS A 35 2.90 5.09 7.21
N VAL A 36 2.64 4.75 5.97
CA VAL A 36 1.52 5.27 5.16
C VAL A 36 0.70 4.08 4.66
N THR A 37 -0.59 4.06 4.99
CA THR A 37 -1.53 3.03 4.56
C THR A 37 -2.49 3.58 3.50
N LEU A 38 -2.78 2.82 2.46
CA LEU A 38 -3.63 3.26 1.35
C LEU A 38 -5.04 3.64 1.84
N ALA A 39 -5.65 2.86 2.72
CA ALA A 39 -6.97 3.17 3.30
C ALA A 39 -7.02 4.53 4.02
N ASP A 40 -5.96 4.89 4.75
CA ASP A 40 -5.86 6.20 5.44
C ASP A 40 -5.75 7.36 4.45
N ALA A 41 -5.07 7.15 3.32
CA ALA A 41 -4.94 8.15 2.26
C ALA A 41 -6.27 8.35 1.51
N LEU A 42 -6.93 7.25 1.13
CA LEU A 42 -8.24 7.26 0.46
C LEU A 42 -9.32 7.93 1.30
N SER A 43 -9.26 7.79 2.63
CA SER A 43 -10.21 8.42 3.56
C SER A 43 -10.11 9.95 3.58
N LYS A 44 -8.98 10.51 3.11
CA LYS A 44 -8.73 11.95 3.09
C LYS A 44 -9.03 12.57 1.74
N SER A 45 -8.65 11.90 0.65
CA SER A 45 -8.81 12.39 -0.72
C SER A 45 -8.63 11.27 -1.75
N PRO A 46 -9.08 11.45 -3.00
CA PRO A 46 -8.71 10.56 -4.10
C PRO A 46 -7.19 10.38 -4.22
N VAL A 47 -6.74 9.16 -4.53
CA VAL A 47 -5.33 8.77 -4.58
C VAL A 47 -4.95 8.30 -5.98
N VAL A 48 -3.77 8.70 -6.46
CA VAL A 48 -3.14 8.17 -7.66
C VAL A 48 -1.90 7.35 -7.24
N LEU A 49 -1.81 6.11 -7.72
CA LEU A 49 -0.65 5.25 -7.50
C LEU A 49 0.24 5.22 -8.73
N VAL A 50 1.53 5.46 -8.53
CA VAL A 50 2.55 5.38 -9.60
C VAL A 50 3.59 4.36 -9.20
N PHE A 51 3.76 3.34 -10.02
CA PHE A 51 4.78 2.30 -9.81
C PHE A 51 6.00 2.63 -10.65
N TYR A 52 7.10 2.94 -9.98
CA TYR A 52 8.38 3.19 -10.61
C TYR A 52 9.26 1.95 -10.54
N ARG A 53 9.92 1.60 -11.65
CA ARG A 53 10.90 0.52 -11.70
C ARG A 53 12.30 1.12 -11.77
N GLY A 54 13.12 0.87 -10.75
CA GLY A 54 14.53 1.31 -10.69
C GLY A 54 14.81 2.25 -9.52
N TYR A 55 16.10 2.57 -9.34
CA TYR A 55 16.55 3.68 -8.50
C TYR A 55 16.64 4.94 -9.38
N TRP A 56 16.16 6.07 -8.86
CA TRP A 56 16.37 7.41 -9.42
C TRP A 56 17.59 8.02 -8.75
#